data_AF-A0A1W6KCD0-F1
#
_entry.id   AF-A0A1W6KCD0-F1
#
_cell.length_a   1.000
_cell.length_b   1.000
_cell.length_c   1.000
_cell.angle_alpha   90.00
_cell.angle_beta   90.00
_cell.angle_gamma   90.00
#
_symmetry.space_group_name_H-M   'P 1'
#
loop_
_entity.id
_entity.type
_entity.pdbx_description
1 polymer ?
#
loop_
_entity_poly.entity_id
_entity_poly.type
_entity_poly.pdbx_seq_one_letter_code
_entity_poly.pdbx_strand_id
1 'polypeptide(L)' 'MAHMLPRFIPMDAEDFYYPGGRSPAYTVIKINMMQGRTSVIRKVLVKELFSKIESEVGIRFVAIGKET' A
#
# COMPACT_ATOMS: atom_id res chain seq x y z
N MET A 1 16.46 13.90 14.23
CA MET A 1 15.43 12.84 14.26
C MET A 1 14.38 13.18 13.21
N ALA A 2 14.28 12.43 12.10
CA ALA A 2 13.25 12.67 11.10
C ALA A 2 11.98 11.89 11.51
N HIS A 3 10.92 12.60 11.91
CA HIS A 3 9.61 11.98 12.12
C HIS A 3 8.94 11.81 10.76
N MET A 4 8.94 10.58 10.25
CA MET A 4 8.19 10.27 9.03
C MET A 4 6.73 10.00 9.40
N LEU A 5 5.87 10.96 9.12
CA LEU A 5 4.42 10.88 9.31
C LEU A 5 3.74 10.36 8.04
N PRO A 6 2.57 9.70 8.17
CA PRO A 6 1.76 9.34 7.01
C PRO A 6 1.30 10.60 6.28
N ARG A 7 1.39 10.58 4.95
CA ARG A 7 0.82 11.62 4.08
C ARG A 7 -0.23 10.96 3.20
N PHE A 8 -1.42 11.55 3.19
CA PHE A 8 -2.51 11.14 2.32
C PHE A 8 -2.58 12.12 1.16
N ILE A 9 -2.66 11.59 -0.06
CA ILE A 9 -2.75 12.37 -1.29
C ILE A 9 -3.98 11.85 -2.03
N PRO A 10 -5.15 12.49 -1.88
CA PRO A 10 -6.29 12.18 -2.72
C PRO A 10 -5.96 12.55 -4.17
N MET A 11 -6.46 11.76 -5.11
CA MET A 11 -6.28 12.00 -6.54
C MET A 11 -7.64 11.95 -7.22
N ASP A 12 -7.83 12.83 -8.20
CA ASP A 12 -8.96 12.77 -9.10
C ASP A 12 -8.81 11.56 -10.03
N ALA A 13 -9.94 11.04 -10.54
CA ALA A 13 -9.94 9.81 -11.33
C ALA A 13 -9.15 9.96 -12.64
N GLU A 14 -9.11 11.18 -13.18
CA GLU A 14 -8.37 11.56 -14.38
C GLU A 14 -6.86 11.56 -14.17
N ASP A 15 -6.39 11.78 -12.95
CA ASP A 15 -4.96 11.87 -12.60
C ASP A 15 -4.37 10.53 -12.11
N PHE A 16 -5.21 9.49 -11.92
CA PHE A 16 -4.80 8.24 -11.31
C PHE A 16 -5.18 6.99 -12.11
N TYR A 17 -4.32 6.66 -13.07
CA TYR A 17 -4.46 5.48 -13.91
C TYR A 17 -4.03 4.19 -13.20
N TYR A 18 -4.81 3.13 -13.35
CA TYR A 18 -4.54 1.83 -12.75
C TYR A 18 -4.84 0.67 -13.71
N PRO A 19 -4.18 -0.50 -13.54
CA PRO A 19 -4.38 -1.64 -14.43
C PRO A 19 -5.84 -2.11 -14.47
N GLY A 20 -6.23 -2.71 -15.58
CA GLY A 20 -7.55 -3.34 -15.74
C GLY A 20 -7.83 -4.37 -14.63
N GLY A 21 -9.10 -4.46 -14.22
CA GLY A 21 -9.53 -5.36 -13.15
C GLY A 21 -9.40 -4.80 -11.72
N ARG A 22 -9.09 -3.51 -11.57
CA ARG A 22 -9.16 -2.79 -10.28
C ARG A 22 -10.40 -1.89 -10.24
N SER A 23 -10.87 -1.60 -9.02
CA SER A 23 -11.98 -0.67 -8.79
C SER A 23 -11.47 0.76 -8.60
N PRO A 24 -12.35 1.77 -8.65
CA PRO A 24 -11.99 3.15 -8.33
C PRO A 24 -11.42 3.36 -6.91
N ALA A 25 -11.59 2.38 -6.01
CA ALA A 25 -10.98 2.39 -4.67
C ALA A 25 -9.50 1.98 -4.66
N TYR A 26 -8.87 1.83 -5.83
CA TYR A 26 -7.46 1.47 -5.92
C TYR A 26 -6.60 2.48 -5.15
N THR A 27 -5.75 1.98 -4.26
CA THR A 27 -4.92 2.81 -3.37
C THR A 27 -3.49 2.30 -3.40
N VAL A 28 -2.54 3.20 -3.64
CA VAL A 28 -1.10 2.89 -3.62
C VAL A 28 -0.50 3.39 -2.31
N ILE A 29 0.21 2.49 -1.60
CA ILE A 29 0.90 2.83 -0.35
C ILE A 29 2.41 2.74 -0.58
N LYS A 30 3.09 3.88 -0.44
CA LYS A 30 4.55 3.96 -0.50
C LYS A 30 5.13 4.10 0.90
N ILE A 31 5.90 3.11 1.34
CA ILE A 31 6.57 3.10 2.65
C ILE A 31 8.07 3.30 2.44
N ASN A 32 8.60 4.45 2.84
CA ASN A 32 10.04 4.60 3.01
C ASN A 32 10.40 4.18 4.44
N MET A 33 11.45 3.39 4.59
CA MET A 33 11.93 2.94 5.88
C MET A 33 13.45 2.97 5.91
N MET A 34 14.01 3.21 7.10
CA MET A 34 15.45 3.06 7.31
C MET A 34 15.86 1.60 7.07
N GLN A 35 17.11 1.42 6.64
CA GLN A 35 17.70 0.09 6.50
C GLN A 35 17.85 -0.59 7.87
N GLY A 36 18.17 -1.89 7.88
CA GLY A 36 18.42 -2.67 9.11
C GLY A 36 17.24 -3.53 9.58
N ARG A 37 16.08 -3.50 8.91
CA ARG A 37 14.99 -4.45 9.14
C ARG A 37 15.13 -5.68 8.22
N THR A 38 14.92 -6.87 8.79
CA THR A 38 15.00 -8.13 8.03
C THR A 38 13.89 -8.23 6.98
N SER A 39 14.07 -9.10 5.98
CA SER A 39 13.04 -9.41 4.99
C SER A 39 11.77 -10.00 5.62
N VAL A 40 11.92 -10.77 6.71
CA VAL A 40 10.80 -11.36 7.46
C VAL A 40 9.93 -10.27 8.08
N ILE A 41 10.55 -9.32 8.79
CA ILE A 41 9.81 -8.21 9.43
C ILE A 41 9.11 -7.33 8.39
N ARG A 42 9.75 -7.09 7.23
CA ARG A 42 9.10 -6.36 6.13
C ARG A 42 7.86 -7.09 5.60
N LYS A 43 7.91 -8.42 5.47
CA LYS A 43 6.73 -9.20 5.05
C LYS A 43 5.61 -9.16 6.08
N VAL A 44 5.94 -9.22 7.38
CA VAL A 44 4.94 -9.10 8.46
C VAL A 44 4.26 -7.73 8.39
N LEU A 45 5.02 -6.64 8.28
CA LEU A 45 4.46 -5.29 8.14
C LEU A 45 3.45 -5.20 6.98
N VAL A 46 3.83 -5.72 5.81
CA VAL A 46 2.97 -5.70 4.62
C VAL A 46 1.69 -6.49 4.84
N LYS A 47 1.79 -7.70 5.42
CA LYS A 47 0.62 -8.55 5.72
C LYS A 47 -0.34 -7.89 6.72
N GLU A 48 0.20 -7.37 7.81
CA GLU A 48 -0.60 -6.71 8.86
C GLU A 48 -1.30 -5.46 8.33
N LEU A 49 -0.59 -4.65 7.54
CA LEU A 49 -1.18 -3.45 6.93
C LEU A 49 -2.35 -3.80 6.02
N PHE A 50 -2.20 -4.81 5.16
CA PHE A 50 -3.29 -5.24 4.28
C PHE A 50 -4.45 -5.85 5.05
N SER A 51 -4.18 -6.72 6.02
CA SER A 51 -5.23 -7.31 6.87
C SER A 51 -6.07 -6.24 7.56
N LYS A 52 -5.43 -5.20 8.10
CA LYS A 52 -6.12 -4.09 8.77
C LYS A 52 -6.93 -3.23 7.81
N ILE A 53 -6.37 -2.90 6.64
CA ILE A 53 -7.09 -2.11 5.62
C ILE A 53 -8.32 -2.87 5.14
N GLU A 54 -8.20 -4.18 4.91
CA GLU A 54 -9.34 -5.01 4.53
C GLU A 54 -10.41 -5.03 5.63
N SER A 55 -10.04 -5.26 6.89
CA SER A 55 -11.01 -5.37 7.99
C SER A 55 -11.63 -4.04 8.40
N GLU A 56 -10.88 -2.93 8.32
CA GLU A 56 -11.32 -1.62 8.85
C GLU A 56 -11.88 -0.70 7.75
N VAL A 57 -11.40 -0.83 6.51
CA VAL A 57 -11.77 0.08 5.40
C VAL A 57 -12.51 -0.65 4.27
N GLY A 58 -12.43 -1.98 4.20
CA GLY A 58 -13.11 -2.77 3.16
C GLY A 58 -12.44 -2.71 1.79
N ILE A 59 -11.20 -2.20 1.70
CA ILE A 59 -10.43 -2.20 0.44
C ILE A 59 -9.67 -3.52 0.34
N ARG A 60 -10.05 -4.34 -0.64
CA ARG A 60 -9.41 -5.64 -0.88
C ARG A 60 -7.97 -5.50 -1.33
N PHE A 61 -7.10 -6.30 -0.74
CA PHE A 61 -5.74 -6.50 -1.21
C PHE A 61 -5.75 -7.27 -2.53
N VAL A 62 -4.99 -6.77 -3.50
CA VAL A 62 -4.67 -7.51 -4.72
C VAL A 62 -3.16 -7.68 -4.75
N ALA A 63 -2.71 -8.92 -4.70
CA ALA A 63 -1.31 -9.24 -4.89
C ALA A 63 -0.86 -8.72 -6.26
N ILE A 64 0.12 -7.82 -6.27
CA ILE A 64 0.81 -7.46 -7.50
C ILE A 64 1.70 -8.67 -7.81
N GLY A 65 1.27 -9.49 -8.79
CA GLY A 65 2.16 -10.45 -9.42
C GLY A 65 3.40 -9.68 -9.88
N LYS A 66 4.59 -10.20 -9.63
CA LYS A 66 5.79 -9.57 -10.17
C LYS A 66 5.57 -9.39 -11.67
N GLU A 67 5.44 -8.14 -12.11
CA GLU A 67 5.74 -7.84 -13.50
C GLU A 67 7.18 -8.33 -13.70
N THR A 68 7.32 -9.19 -14.71
CA THR A 68 8.54 -9.87 -15.16
C THR A 68 9.79 -9.01 -15.08
#